data_AF-A0A7S3TT75-F1
#
_entry.id   AF-A0A7S3TT75-F1
#
_cell.length_a   1.000
_cell.length_b   1.000
_cell.length_c   1.000
_cell.angle_alpha   90.00
_cell.angle_beta   90.00
_cell.angle_gamma   90.00
#
_symmetry.space_group_name_H-M   'P 1'
#
loop_
_entity.id
_entity.type
_entity.pdbx_description
1 polymer ?
#
loop_
_entity_poly.entity_id
_entity_poly.type
_entity_poly.pdbx_seq_one_letter_code
_entity_poly.pdbx_strand_id
1 'polypeptide(L)'
;PARTSAAVPGSRRTRGVHAKMPLMLPLLLLQHAALPEMMTREERVSLREEVRALFHHGYDSYMANAFPADVLLPLSCTGKDGWGSFSLTLVDTLDALALLGNRTEFEARVWWVVEHLSFDVDETVSLFETTIRALGGLLSAHLLAADPQLRLMEAPYDPHGGLLLLALDLAERLLPALDTPSGIPYGSIHLRDGVSPTESTITCTAAAGTLALEFGALSRLTGDRRFEDAALRAARAIWRHRSQHDLLGAHVDLRTGAWT
;
A
#
# COMPACT_ATOMS: atom_id res chain seq x y z
N PRO A 1 -58.05 -41.84 -51.20
CA PRO A 1 -59.16 -40.86 -51.26
C PRO A 1 -58.65 -39.52 -51.83
N ALA A 2 -58.40 -39.45 -53.15
CA ALA A 2 -59.32 -38.94 -54.19
C ALA A 2 -59.79 -37.50 -53.86
N ARG A 3 -59.36 -36.46 -54.59
CA ARG A 3 -59.88 -36.08 -55.93
C ARG A 3 -59.03 -34.93 -56.52
N THR A 4 -58.47 -35.09 -57.74
CA THR A 4 -58.84 -34.44 -59.05
C THR A 4 -58.64 -32.91 -59.08
N SER A 5 -58.06 -32.21 -60.06
CA SER A 5 -58.27 -32.18 -61.53
C SER A 5 -57.41 -31.01 -62.09
N ALA A 6 -56.48 -31.22 -63.02
CA ALA A 6 -56.52 -30.87 -64.46
C ALA A 6 -56.17 -29.41 -64.92
N ALA A 7 -55.26 -29.36 -65.91
CA ALA A 7 -55.19 -28.52 -67.13
C ALA A 7 -54.81 -27.00 -67.12
N VAL A 8 -53.55 -26.71 -67.54
CA VAL A 8 -53.07 -25.98 -68.77
C VAL A 8 -54.02 -24.93 -69.41
N PRO A 9 -53.62 -23.69 -69.85
CA PRO A 9 -52.56 -23.43 -70.86
C PRO A 9 -51.78 -22.08 -70.85
N GLY A 10 -50.60 -22.08 -71.52
CA GLY A 10 -50.34 -21.24 -72.71
C GLY A 10 -50.03 -19.73 -72.59
N SER A 11 -48.75 -19.42 -72.86
CA SER A 11 -48.26 -18.27 -73.66
C SER A 11 -48.35 -16.83 -73.12
N ARG A 12 -47.19 -16.14 -73.01
CA ARG A 12 -46.71 -15.13 -73.98
C ARG A 12 -45.47 -14.39 -73.43
N ARG A 13 -44.53 -14.16 -74.34
CA ARG A 13 -43.34 -13.31 -74.20
C ARG A 13 -43.70 -11.91 -73.70
N THR A 14 -42.97 -11.40 -72.72
CA THR A 14 -42.57 -9.99 -72.67
C THR A 14 -41.12 -9.87 -72.23
N ARG A 15 -40.43 -8.94 -72.88
CA ARG A 15 -38.97 -8.76 -72.88
C ARG A 15 -38.47 -8.29 -71.51
N GLY A 16 -37.27 -8.75 -71.17
CA GLY A 16 -36.54 -8.33 -69.97
C GLY A 16 -36.32 -6.83 -69.93
N VAL A 17 -36.56 -6.26 -68.75
CA VAL A 17 -36.04 -4.97 -68.34
C VAL A 17 -35.12 -5.25 -67.17
N HIS A 18 -33.83 -4.96 -67.36
CA HIS A 18 -32.81 -5.05 -66.34
C HIS A 18 -33.14 -4.10 -65.17
N ALA A 19 -33.39 -4.66 -63.99
CA ALA A 19 -33.32 -3.91 -62.74
C ALA A 19 -32.16 -4.49 -61.91
N LYS A 20 -31.07 -3.73 -61.83
CA LYS A 20 -29.90 -4.02 -60.98
C LYS A 20 -30.32 -3.87 -59.51
N MET A 21 -30.12 -4.93 -58.74
CA MET A 21 -30.25 -4.94 -57.29
C MET A 21 -28.94 -4.43 -56.67
N PRO A 22 -28.92 -3.34 -55.86
CA PRO A 22 -27.76 -3.05 -55.05
C PRO A 22 -27.91 -3.77 -53.70
N LEU A 23 -26.97 -4.67 -53.49
CA LEU A 23 -26.57 -5.28 -52.23
C LEU A 23 -26.33 -4.19 -51.17
N MET A 24 -27.23 -4.04 -50.20
CA MET A 24 -26.95 -3.31 -48.97
C MET A 24 -26.90 -4.28 -47.79
N LEU A 25 -25.89 -4.07 -46.95
CA LEU A 25 -25.43 -4.76 -45.74
C LEU A 25 -24.50 -5.97 -45.98
N PRO A 26 -23.31 -6.01 -45.34
CA PRO A 26 -22.99 -5.35 -44.07
C PRO A 26 -21.67 -4.54 -44.12
N LEU A 27 -21.78 -3.21 -44.23
CA LEU A 27 -20.69 -2.28 -43.85
C LEU A 27 -20.91 -1.78 -42.40
N LEU A 28 -21.37 -2.68 -41.52
CA LEU A 28 -21.68 -2.36 -40.12
C LEU A 28 -21.00 -3.32 -39.13
N LEU A 29 -19.98 -4.06 -39.58
CA LEU A 29 -19.15 -4.94 -38.74
C LEU A 29 -17.71 -4.44 -38.58
N LEU A 30 -17.38 -3.25 -39.12
CA LEU A 30 -16.15 -2.51 -38.84
C LEU A 30 -16.42 -1.31 -37.93
N GLN A 31 -17.32 -1.45 -36.96
CA GLN A 31 -17.20 -0.65 -35.74
C GLN A 31 -16.02 -1.21 -34.96
N HIS A 32 -14.84 -0.73 -35.34
CA HIS A 32 -13.70 -0.45 -34.49
C HIS A 32 -13.93 -0.95 -33.06
N ALA A 33 -13.51 -2.19 -32.80
CA ALA A 33 -12.93 -2.49 -31.51
C ALA A 33 -11.68 -1.61 -31.44
N ALA A 34 -11.86 -0.36 -31.00
CA ALA A 34 -10.76 0.47 -30.56
C ALA A 34 -10.15 -0.30 -29.40
N LEU A 35 -9.09 -1.06 -29.70
CA LEU A 35 -8.19 -1.54 -28.67
C LEU A 35 -7.79 -0.29 -27.87
N PRO A 36 -7.86 -0.31 -26.53
CA PRO A 36 -7.44 0.84 -25.74
C PRO A 36 -6.06 1.26 -26.23
N GLU A 37 -5.88 2.53 -26.59
CA GLU A 37 -4.59 3.08 -27.00
C GLU A 37 -3.61 2.83 -25.85
N MET A 38 -2.82 1.78 -25.99
CA MET A 38 -1.79 1.45 -25.03
C MET A 38 -0.69 2.49 -25.21
N MET A 39 -0.29 3.11 -24.10
CA MET A 39 0.80 4.07 -24.08
C MET A 39 2.04 3.52 -24.80
N THR A 40 2.65 4.36 -25.65
CA THR A 40 3.90 4.01 -26.33
C THR A 40 5.02 3.78 -25.32
N ARG A 41 6.12 3.19 -25.77
CA ARG A 41 7.29 3.00 -24.90
C ARG A 41 7.92 4.34 -24.54
N GLU A 42 7.97 5.25 -25.49
CA GLU A 42 8.52 6.59 -25.38
C GLU A 42 7.74 7.41 -24.35
N GLU A 43 6.40 7.40 -24.41
CA GLU A 43 5.55 8.08 -23.43
C GLU A 43 5.73 7.51 -22.02
N ARG A 44 5.78 6.17 -21.87
CA ARG A 44 6.02 5.54 -20.56
C ARG A 44 7.38 5.91 -19.97
N VAL A 45 8.42 6.02 -20.80
CA VAL A 45 9.74 6.47 -20.36
C VAL A 45 9.70 7.94 -19.95
N SER A 46 9.04 8.79 -20.74
CA SER A 46 8.90 10.22 -20.43
C SER A 46 8.21 10.43 -19.08
N LEU A 47 7.07 9.79 -18.85
CA LEU A 47 6.33 9.90 -17.58
C LEU A 47 7.11 9.32 -16.40
N ARG A 48 7.89 8.25 -16.60
CA ARG A 48 8.75 7.71 -15.55
C ARG A 48 9.78 8.74 -15.09
N GLU A 49 10.42 9.45 -16.02
CA GLU A 49 11.39 10.49 -15.67
C GLU A 49 10.71 11.73 -15.05
N GLU A 50 9.48 12.05 -15.46
CA GLU A 50 8.68 13.10 -14.83
C GLU A 50 8.34 12.76 -13.36
N VAL A 51 7.91 11.52 -13.09
CA VAL A 51 7.66 11.05 -11.71
C VAL A 51 8.93 11.06 -10.88
N ARG A 52 10.07 10.64 -11.44
CA ARG A 52 11.39 10.73 -10.79
C ARG A 52 11.71 12.19 -10.41
N ALA A 53 11.51 13.14 -11.33
CA ALA A 53 11.75 14.55 -11.06
C ALA A 53 10.82 15.11 -9.97
N LEU A 54 9.54 14.71 -9.98
CA LEU A 54 8.57 15.10 -8.96
C LEU A 54 8.93 14.55 -7.57
N PHE A 55 9.41 13.30 -7.50
CA PHE A 55 9.91 12.73 -6.25
C PHE A 55 11.05 13.58 -5.68
N HIS A 56 12.07 13.88 -6.48
CA HIS A 56 13.19 14.69 -6.02
C HIS A 56 12.78 16.12 -5.66
N HIS A 57 11.84 16.72 -6.38
CA HIS A 57 11.27 18.01 -5.99
C HIS A 57 10.71 17.98 -4.55
N GLY A 58 9.92 16.96 -4.21
CA GLY A 58 9.37 16.79 -2.86
C GLY A 58 10.42 16.43 -1.81
N TYR A 59 11.25 15.42 -2.09
CA TYR A 59 12.29 14.94 -1.19
C TYR A 59 13.33 16.02 -0.88
N ASP A 60 13.89 16.67 -1.89
CA ASP A 60 14.91 17.71 -1.70
C ASP A 60 14.33 18.92 -0.93
N SER A 61 13.06 19.26 -1.18
CA SER A 61 12.36 20.31 -0.43
C SER A 61 12.17 19.93 1.05
N TYR A 62 11.84 18.68 1.35
CA TYR A 62 11.77 18.17 2.73
C TYR A 62 13.15 18.25 3.40
N MET A 63 14.19 17.75 2.74
CA MET A 63 15.56 17.75 3.26
C MET A 63 16.07 19.16 3.53
N ALA A 64 15.70 20.14 2.72
CA ALA A 64 16.14 21.52 2.88
C ALA A 64 15.36 22.32 3.94
N ASN A 65 14.07 22.04 4.15
CA ASN A 65 13.18 22.93 4.90
C ASN A 65 12.54 22.31 6.15
N ALA A 66 12.52 20.99 6.26
CA ALA A 66 11.79 20.29 7.32
C ALA A 66 12.63 19.28 8.07
N PHE A 67 13.59 18.62 7.43
CA PHE A 67 14.44 17.64 8.09
C PHE A 67 15.14 18.25 9.34
N PRO A 68 15.13 17.55 10.50
CA PRO A 68 14.70 16.18 10.74
C PRO A 68 13.25 15.99 11.21
N ALA A 69 12.39 17.01 11.10
CA ALA A 69 10.99 16.90 11.51
C ALA A 69 10.23 15.80 10.74
N ASP A 70 9.09 15.36 11.28
CA ASP A 70 8.30 14.29 10.67
C ASP A 70 7.80 14.61 9.27
N VAL A 71 7.32 15.84 9.03
CA VAL A 71 6.73 16.26 7.75
C VAL A 71 7.11 17.70 7.37
N LEU A 72 7.07 17.99 6.06
CA LEU A 72 7.16 19.35 5.52
C LEU A 72 5.77 19.99 5.44
N LEU A 73 5.64 21.24 5.89
CA LEU A 73 4.53 22.13 5.58
C LEU A 73 4.90 22.94 4.31
N PRO A 74 4.41 22.56 3.11
CA PRO A 74 4.98 23.02 1.85
C PRO A 74 4.66 24.49 1.51
N LEU A 75 3.60 25.06 2.12
CA LEU A 75 3.24 26.47 1.90
C LEU A 75 4.08 27.42 2.76
N SER A 76 4.44 27.00 3.98
CA SER A 76 5.26 27.80 4.89
C SER A 76 6.75 27.45 4.83
N CYS A 77 7.12 26.37 4.14
CA CYS A 77 8.48 25.82 4.09
C CYS A 77 9.05 25.57 5.50
N THR A 78 8.27 24.94 6.37
CA THR A 78 8.69 24.61 7.74
C THR A 78 8.42 23.16 8.06
N GLY A 79 9.27 22.55 8.89
CA GLY A 79 9.02 21.23 9.48
C GLY A 79 7.89 21.24 10.52
N LYS A 80 7.21 20.11 10.68
CA LYS A 80 6.27 19.86 11.77
C LYS A 80 6.41 18.43 12.29
N ASP A 81 6.46 18.32 13.61
CA ASP A 81 6.36 17.04 14.33
C ASP A 81 4.93 16.76 14.79
N GLY A 82 4.68 15.50 15.12
CA GLY A 82 3.37 15.03 15.60
C GLY A 82 3.03 13.61 15.15
N TRP A 83 4.00 12.91 14.56
CA TRP A 83 3.87 11.52 14.12
C TRP A 83 4.89 10.61 14.80
N GLY A 84 5.38 11.01 15.98
CA GLY A 84 6.36 10.29 16.78
C GLY A 84 7.77 10.89 16.77
N SER A 85 8.00 11.98 16.02
CA SER A 85 9.23 12.77 16.07
C SER A 85 10.48 11.96 15.70
N PHE A 86 10.35 11.07 14.72
CA PHE A 86 11.40 10.15 14.27
C PHE A 86 11.71 10.33 12.77
N SER A 87 11.60 11.56 12.27
CA SER A 87 11.86 11.90 10.86
C SER A 87 11.02 11.05 9.89
N LEU A 88 9.71 10.95 10.16
CA LEU A 88 8.84 10.02 9.45
C LEU A 88 8.95 10.10 7.92
N THR A 89 8.94 11.29 7.30
CA THR A 89 9.13 11.43 5.85
C THR A 89 10.45 10.85 5.36
N LEU A 90 11.54 10.96 6.12
CA LEU A 90 12.81 10.32 5.73
C LEU A 90 12.66 8.80 5.71
N VAL A 91 12.16 8.20 6.79
CA VAL A 91 11.99 6.74 6.90
C VAL A 91 11.10 6.20 5.78
N ASP A 92 9.99 6.90 5.49
CA ASP A 92 8.99 6.53 4.49
C ASP A 92 9.49 6.69 3.04
N THR A 93 10.63 7.34 2.81
CA THR A 93 11.18 7.60 1.47
C THR A 93 12.46 6.82 1.15
N LEU A 94 13.02 6.09 2.12
CA LEU A 94 14.26 5.33 1.94
C LEU A 94 14.15 4.32 0.79
N ASP A 95 13.09 3.52 0.74
CA ASP A 95 12.91 2.53 -0.32
C ASP A 95 12.69 3.18 -1.70
N ALA A 96 12.00 4.32 -1.76
CA ALA A 96 11.85 5.09 -2.98
C ALA A 96 13.19 5.63 -3.50
N LEU A 97 14.10 6.09 -2.63
CA LEU A 97 15.46 6.47 -3.02
C LEU A 97 16.22 5.31 -3.66
N ALA A 98 16.11 4.12 -3.06
CA ALA A 98 16.69 2.89 -3.59
C ALA A 98 16.09 2.50 -4.95
N LEU A 99 14.75 2.51 -5.07
CA LEU A 99 14.03 2.15 -6.31
C LEU A 99 14.31 3.11 -7.46
N LEU A 100 14.46 4.40 -7.17
CA LEU A 100 14.86 5.39 -8.16
C LEU A 100 16.36 5.29 -8.48
N GLY A 101 17.15 4.55 -7.70
CA GLY A 101 18.57 4.31 -7.97
C GLY A 101 19.49 5.43 -7.50
N ASN A 102 19.02 6.31 -6.61
CA ASN A 102 19.88 7.29 -5.93
C ASN A 102 20.60 6.60 -4.75
N ARG A 103 21.54 5.71 -5.10
CA ARG A 103 22.22 4.83 -4.15
C ARG A 103 23.02 5.57 -3.09
N THR A 104 23.76 6.60 -3.50
CA THR A 104 24.59 7.39 -2.58
C THR A 104 23.75 8.07 -1.52
N GLU A 105 22.61 8.64 -1.91
CA GLU A 105 21.68 9.25 -0.96
C GLU A 105 20.99 8.19 -0.09
N PHE A 106 20.53 7.08 -0.68
CA PHE A 106 19.96 5.96 0.07
C PHE A 106 20.90 5.48 1.19
N GLU A 107 22.15 5.16 0.85
CA GLU A 107 23.14 4.71 1.82
C GLU A 107 23.42 5.76 2.91
N ALA A 108 23.61 7.02 2.52
CA ALA A 108 23.85 8.10 3.49
C ALA A 108 22.69 8.25 4.48
N ARG A 109 21.44 8.11 4.01
CA ARG A 109 20.25 8.23 4.86
C ARG A 109 19.99 7.00 5.71
N VAL A 110 20.27 5.80 5.20
CA VAL A 110 20.23 4.56 5.99
C VAL A 110 21.15 4.70 7.20
N TRP A 111 22.40 5.14 7.00
CA TRP A 111 23.33 5.33 8.11
C TRP A 111 22.91 6.44 9.07
N TRP A 112 22.41 7.56 8.55
CA TRP A 112 21.90 8.63 9.40
C TRP A 112 20.77 8.12 10.31
N VAL A 113 19.81 7.35 9.77
CA VAL A 113 18.71 6.76 10.54
C VAL A 113 19.24 5.82 11.61
N VAL A 114 20.15 4.91 11.26
CA VAL A 114 20.77 3.97 12.22
C VAL A 114 21.45 4.69 13.38
N GLU A 115 22.10 5.83 13.12
CA GLU A 115 22.89 6.57 14.10
C GLU A 115 22.06 7.53 14.97
N HIS A 116 21.00 8.12 14.43
CA HIS A 116 20.32 9.27 15.06
C HIS A 116 18.90 8.98 15.54
N LEU A 117 18.25 7.93 15.01
CA LEU A 117 16.85 7.66 15.31
C LEU A 117 16.72 6.86 16.61
N SER A 118 15.76 7.26 17.45
CA SER A 118 15.38 6.56 18.69
C SER A 118 13.87 6.56 18.85
N PHE A 119 13.30 5.43 19.27
CA PHE A 119 11.87 5.35 19.61
C PHE A 119 11.63 5.46 21.12
N ASP A 120 12.67 5.75 21.91
CA ASP A 120 12.52 6.14 23.32
C ASP A 120 12.10 7.61 23.44
N VAL A 121 10.88 7.92 23.00
CA VAL A 121 10.34 9.28 22.93
C VAL A 121 9.05 9.40 23.73
N ASP A 122 8.82 10.61 24.27
CA ASP A 122 7.68 10.91 25.15
C ASP A 122 6.42 11.26 24.36
N GLU A 123 6.03 10.38 23.44
CA GLU A 123 4.98 10.66 22.47
C GLU A 123 3.97 9.51 22.39
N THR A 124 2.71 9.90 22.19
CA THR A 124 1.63 8.96 21.82
C THR A 124 1.53 8.89 20.32
N VAL A 125 1.62 7.66 19.78
CA VAL A 125 1.54 7.41 18.35
C VAL A 125 0.36 6.51 18.01
N SER A 126 -0.14 6.64 16.79
CA SER A 126 -1.11 5.68 16.25
C SER A 126 -0.41 4.35 15.97
N LEU A 127 -0.98 3.24 16.46
CA LEU A 127 -0.47 1.90 16.16
C LEU A 127 -0.45 1.64 14.65
N PHE A 128 -1.53 2.03 13.95
CA PHE A 128 -1.70 1.81 12.52
C PHE A 128 -0.68 2.59 11.69
N GLU A 129 -0.63 3.90 11.86
CA GLU A 129 0.25 4.78 11.07
C GLU A 129 1.73 4.43 11.32
N THR A 130 2.09 4.17 12.57
CA THR A 130 3.46 3.81 12.93
C THR A 130 3.86 2.45 12.36
N THR A 131 2.92 1.50 12.29
CA THR A 131 3.17 0.19 11.68
C THR A 131 3.41 0.32 10.17
N ILE A 132 2.46 0.90 9.44
CA ILE A 132 2.53 0.89 7.97
C ILE A 132 3.59 1.83 7.39
N ARG A 133 3.96 2.89 8.13
CA ARG A 133 4.93 3.89 7.66
C ARG A 133 6.32 3.69 8.26
N ALA A 134 6.45 3.74 9.58
CA ALA A 134 7.75 3.66 10.23
C ALA A 134 8.30 2.22 10.25
N LEU A 135 7.54 1.26 10.79
CA LEU A 135 7.98 -0.14 10.81
C LEU A 135 8.11 -0.70 9.40
N GLY A 136 7.12 -0.45 8.54
CA GLY A 136 7.16 -0.80 7.12
C GLY A 136 8.35 -0.20 6.38
N GLY A 137 8.60 1.10 6.52
CA GLY A 137 9.72 1.79 5.88
C GLY A 137 11.08 1.28 6.35
N LEU A 138 11.26 1.05 7.66
CA LEU A 138 12.48 0.46 8.21
C LEU A 138 12.74 -0.95 7.66
N LEU A 139 11.72 -1.81 7.63
CA LEU A 139 11.83 -3.18 7.13
C LEU A 139 12.10 -3.21 5.62
N SER A 140 11.41 -2.37 4.85
CA SER A 140 11.59 -2.23 3.39
C SER A 140 13.03 -1.80 3.07
N ALA A 141 13.50 -0.72 3.71
CA ALA A 141 14.86 -0.22 3.54
C ALA A 141 15.92 -1.23 4.02
N HIS A 142 15.67 -1.94 5.12
CA HIS A 142 16.55 -3.00 5.61
C HIS A 142 16.73 -4.12 4.57
N LEU A 143 15.64 -4.64 4.02
CA LEU A 143 15.68 -5.70 3.01
C LEU A 143 16.44 -5.26 1.75
N LEU A 144 16.25 -4.01 1.32
CA LEU A 144 16.95 -3.43 0.17
C LEU A 144 18.45 -3.25 0.45
N ALA A 145 18.82 -2.73 1.63
CA ALA A 145 20.20 -2.53 2.03
C ALA A 145 20.96 -3.85 2.23
N ALA A 146 20.27 -4.88 2.75
CA ALA A 146 20.85 -6.20 3.03
C ALA A 146 21.03 -7.07 1.78
N ASP A 147 20.40 -6.74 0.64
CA ASP A 147 20.52 -7.54 -0.59
C ASP A 147 21.80 -7.16 -1.38
N PRO A 148 22.83 -8.05 -1.41
CA PRO A 148 24.08 -7.77 -2.11
C PRO A 148 23.91 -7.72 -3.64
N GLN A 149 22.81 -8.27 -4.20
CA GLN A 149 22.55 -8.25 -5.64
C GLN A 149 22.14 -6.87 -6.13
N LEU A 150 21.44 -6.10 -5.30
CA LEU A 150 21.02 -4.74 -5.62
C LEU A 150 22.19 -3.75 -5.60
N ARG A 151 23.27 -4.11 -4.88
CA ARG A 151 24.48 -3.30 -4.71
C ARG A 151 24.16 -1.90 -4.21
N LEU A 152 23.14 -1.71 -3.38
CA LEU A 152 22.73 -0.37 -2.96
C LEU A 152 23.70 0.27 -1.96
N MET A 153 24.36 -0.55 -1.14
CA MET A 153 25.34 -0.15 -0.13
C MET A 153 26.77 -0.32 -0.65
N GLU A 154 27.62 0.70 -0.51
CA GLU A 154 29.06 0.60 -0.75
C GLU A 154 29.80 0.05 0.48
N ALA A 155 29.43 0.53 1.67
CA ALA A 155 29.94 0.00 2.93
C ALA A 155 29.27 -1.35 3.29
N PRO A 156 29.97 -2.25 4.00
CA PRO A 156 29.36 -3.48 4.49
C PRO A 156 28.14 -3.20 5.38
N TYR A 157 27.00 -3.77 5.02
CA TYR A 157 25.77 -3.69 5.79
C TYR A 157 25.55 -5.00 6.56
N ASP A 158 25.27 -4.90 7.87
CA ASP A 158 24.95 -6.06 8.69
C ASP A 158 23.47 -6.44 8.56
N PRO A 159 23.13 -7.61 7.97
CA PRO A 159 21.75 -8.06 7.83
C PRO A 159 21.08 -8.43 9.16
N HIS A 160 21.83 -8.51 10.27
CA HIS A 160 21.28 -8.76 11.60
C HIS A 160 21.27 -7.51 12.49
N GLY A 161 21.69 -6.36 11.96
CA GLY A 161 21.86 -5.11 12.69
C GLY A 161 21.10 -3.94 12.07
N GLY A 162 21.66 -2.74 12.25
CA GLY A 162 21.20 -1.50 11.59
C GLY A 162 19.69 -1.26 11.74
N LEU A 163 19.02 -1.12 10.59
CA LEU A 163 17.59 -0.80 10.54
C LEU A 163 16.71 -1.91 11.13
N LEU A 164 17.15 -3.17 11.14
CA LEU A 164 16.38 -4.27 11.74
C LEU A 164 16.28 -4.14 13.26
N LEU A 165 17.34 -3.66 13.93
CA LEU A 165 17.29 -3.44 15.38
C LEU A 165 16.38 -2.27 15.74
N LEU A 166 16.34 -1.22 14.92
CA LEU A 166 15.37 -0.13 15.06
C LEU A 166 13.93 -0.62 14.85
N ALA A 167 13.71 -1.45 13.82
CA ALA A 167 12.40 -2.04 13.56
C ALA A 167 11.94 -2.95 14.73
N LEU A 168 12.86 -3.70 15.31
CA LEU A 168 12.59 -4.53 16.49
C LEU A 168 12.23 -3.67 17.71
N ASP A 169 13.02 -2.65 18.05
CA ASP A 169 12.74 -1.74 19.18
C ASP A 169 11.37 -1.07 19.02
N LEU A 170 11.05 -0.56 17.81
CA LEU A 170 9.73 0.01 17.53
C LEU A 170 8.60 -1.00 17.76
N ALA A 171 8.72 -2.20 17.19
CA ALA A 171 7.68 -3.21 17.31
C ALA A 171 7.49 -3.69 18.75
N GLU A 172 8.56 -3.77 19.56
CA GLU A 172 8.47 -4.10 20.98
C GLU A 172 7.67 -3.05 21.76
N ARG A 173 7.86 -1.76 21.43
CA ARG A 173 7.08 -0.66 22.02
C ARG A 173 5.62 -0.67 21.58
N LEU A 174 5.33 -1.11 20.37
CA LEU A 174 3.96 -1.21 19.85
C LEU A 174 3.20 -2.44 20.39
N LEU A 175 3.91 -3.52 20.74
CA LEU A 175 3.32 -4.80 21.11
C LEU A 175 2.25 -4.74 22.23
N PRO A 176 2.41 -3.92 23.29
CA PRO A 176 1.39 -3.80 24.34
C PRO A 176 0.01 -3.35 23.83
N ALA A 177 -0.06 -2.58 22.74
CA ALA A 177 -1.33 -2.15 22.15
C ALA A 177 -2.16 -3.32 21.61
N LEU A 178 -1.49 -4.42 21.22
CA LEU A 178 -2.13 -5.64 20.72
C LEU A 178 -2.50 -6.61 21.85
N ASP A 179 -2.00 -6.41 23.07
CA ASP A 179 -2.24 -7.31 24.20
C ASP A 179 -3.56 -7.01 24.92
N THR A 180 -4.67 -7.34 24.23
CA THR A 180 -6.02 -7.16 24.76
C THR A 180 -6.74 -8.50 24.92
N PRO A 181 -7.67 -8.61 25.89
CA PRO A 181 -8.44 -9.85 26.10
C PRO A 181 -9.26 -10.30 24.87
N SER A 182 -9.78 -9.35 24.07
CA SER A 182 -10.53 -9.66 22.85
C SER A 182 -9.63 -10.02 21.67
N GLY A 183 -8.35 -9.64 21.75
CA GLY A 183 -7.39 -9.67 20.65
C GLY A 183 -7.51 -8.47 19.70
N ILE A 184 -8.51 -7.59 19.85
CA ILE A 184 -8.64 -6.37 19.05
C ILE A 184 -7.73 -5.30 19.69
N PRO A 185 -6.79 -4.70 18.95
CA PRO A 185 -5.80 -3.78 19.51
C PRO A 185 -6.39 -2.40 19.82
N TYR A 186 -5.70 -1.67 20.71
CA TYR A 186 -5.89 -0.23 20.87
C TYR A 186 -5.45 0.54 19.62
N GLY A 187 -6.03 1.72 19.39
CA GLY A 187 -5.70 2.56 18.23
C GLY A 187 -4.37 3.31 18.39
N SER A 188 -3.99 3.63 19.63
CA SER A 188 -2.80 4.42 19.94
C SER A 188 -2.03 3.83 21.13
N ILE A 189 -0.74 4.18 21.22
CA ILE A 189 0.16 3.76 22.28
C ILE A 189 1.22 4.82 22.53
N HIS A 190 1.58 5.02 23.80
CA HIS A 190 2.71 5.84 24.19
C HIS A 190 4.01 5.04 24.08
N LEU A 191 5.01 5.56 23.39
CA LEU A 191 6.23 4.80 23.04
C LEU A 191 7.13 4.44 24.23
N ARG A 192 6.96 5.13 25.37
CA ARG A 192 7.58 4.79 26.67
C ARG A 192 6.66 4.02 27.60
N ASP A 193 5.51 4.61 27.91
CA ASP A 193 4.61 4.14 28.97
C ASP A 193 3.57 3.10 28.52
N GLY A 194 3.47 2.80 27.23
CA GLY A 194 2.50 1.86 26.69
C GLY A 194 1.10 2.46 26.56
N VAL A 195 0.06 1.64 26.73
CA VAL A 195 -1.33 2.07 26.49
C VAL A 195 -1.84 2.93 27.64
N SER A 196 -2.33 4.13 27.33
CA SER A 196 -2.94 5.01 28.32
C SER A 196 -4.21 4.39 28.93
N PRO A 197 -4.43 4.50 30.26
CA PRO A 197 -5.68 4.04 30.90
C PRO A 197 -6.94 4.72 30.35
N THR A 198 -6.81 5.89 29.74
CA THR A 198 -7.90 6.65 29.14
C THR A 198 -7.98 6.50 27.62
N GLU A 199 -7.20 5.60 27.02
CA GLU A 199 -7.24 5.36 25.58
C GLU A 199 -8.63 4.86 25.15
N SER A 200 -9.06 5.30 23.96
CA SER A 200 -10.31 4.88 23.35
C SER A 200 -10.36 3.36 23.18
N THR A 201 -11.49 2.75 23.54
CA THR A 201 -11.74 1.34 23.22
C THR A 201 -12.28 1.16 21.81
N ILE A 202 -12.64 2.24 21.13
CA ILE A 202 -13.08 2.22 19.73
C ILE A 202 -11.85 2.30 18.83
N THR A 203 -11.68 1.30 17.97
CA THR A 203 -10.67 1.28 16.90
C THR A 203 -11.35 1.03 15.55
N CYS A 204 -10.69 1.36 14.44
CA CYS A 204 -11.23 1.06 13.12
C CYS A 204 -10.71 -0.30 12.59
N THR A 205 -11.50 -0.92 11.72
CA THR A 205 -11.17 -2.23 11.11
C THR A 205 -9.82 -2.21 10.39
N ALA A 206 -9.47 -1.09 9.74
CA ALA A 206 -8.19 -0.93 9.08
C ALA A 206 -7.02 -0.89 10.07
N ALA A 207 -7.15 -0.13 11.16
CA ALA A 207 -6.12 -0.02 12.18
C ALA A 207 -5.87 -1.35 12.90
N ALA A 208 -6.94 -2.10 13.18
CA ALA A 208 -6.84 -3.41 13.81
C ALA A 208 -6.39 -4.53 12.85
N GLY A 209 -6.59 -4.38 11.55
CA GLY A 209 -6.37 -5.43 10.55
C GLY A 209 -5.07 -5.30 9.74
N THR A 210 -4.51 -4.10 9.62
CA THR A 210 -3.36 -3.81 8.74
C THR A 210 -2.06 -3.82 9.52
N LEU A 211 -1.74 -4.95 10.15
CA LEU A 211 -0.53 -5.14 10.96
C LEU A 211 0.26 -6.39 10.55
N ALA A 212 -0.41 -7.33 9.88
CA ALA A 212 0.10 -8.69 9.66
C ALA A 212 1.33 -8.75 8.75
N LEU A 213 1.45 -7.83 7.79
CA LEU A 213 2.55 -7.84 6.83
C LEU A 213 3.87 -7.47 7.51
N GLU A 214 3.88 -6.35 8.22
CA GLU A 214 5.06 -5.77 8.85
C GLU A 214 5.50 -6.61 10.05
N PHE A 215 4.57 -6.97 10.94
CA PHE A 215 4.87 -7.84 12.09
C PHE A 215 5.27 -9.26 11.66
N GLY A 216 4.68 -9.75 10.55
CA GLY A 216 5.05 -11.02 9.94
C GLY A 216 6.46 -11.01 9.36
N ALA A 217 6.80 -9.97 8.59
CA ALA A 217 8.14 -9.78 8.03
C ALA A 217 9.19 -9.67 9.13
N LEU A 218 8.92 -8.86 10.17
CA LEU A 218 9.81 -8.76 11.33
C LEU A 218 10.04 -10.12 11.99
N SER A 219 8.97 -10.89 12.24
CA SER A 219 9.09 -12.23 12.87
C SER A 219 9.93 -13.20 12.05
N ARG A 220 9.89 -13.10 10.72
CA ARG A 220 10.72 -13.94 9.83
C ARG A 220 12.19 -13.51 9.87
N LEU A 221 12.46 -12.21 9.97
CA LEU A 221 13.81 -11.65 10.00
C LEU A 221 14.50 -11.88 11.36
N THR A 222 13.76 -11.79 12.46
CA THR A 222 14.30 -11.91 13.83
C THR A 222 14.17 -13.32 14.41
N GLY A 223 13.25 -14.14 13.88
CA GLY A 223 12.88 -15.43 14.46
C GLY A 223 11.93 -15.33 15.67
N ASP A 224 11.57 -14.13 16.11
CA ASP A 224 10.64 -13.92 17.22
C ASP A 224 9.19 -13.91 16.71
N ARG A 225 8.43 -14.95 17.08
CA ARG A 225 7.04 -15.13 16.63
C ARG A 225 6.02 -14.26 17.34
N ARG A 226 6.38 -13.60 18.46
CA ARG A 226 5.42 -12.80 19.25
C ARG A 226 4.73 -11.73 18.40
N PHE A 227 5.45 -11.14 17.46
CA PHE A 227 4.93 -10.08 16.59
C PHE A 227 3.88 -10.62 15.62
N GLU A 228 4.21 -11.62 14.81
CA GLU A 228 3.27 -12.21 13.84
C GLU A 228 2.05 -12.81 14.54
N ASP A 229 2.25 -13.52 15.65
CA ASP A 229 1.16 -14.18 16.36
C ASP A 229 0.18 -13.13 16.93
N ALA A 230 0.67 -11.98 17.42
CA ALA A 230 -0.15 -10.87 17.89
C ALA A 230 -0.95 -10.22 16.74
N ALA A 231 -0.31 -9.92 15.61
CA ALA A 231 -0.99 -9.32 14.45
C ALA A 231 -2.05 -10.27 13.84
N LEU A 232 -1.74 -11.56 13.72
CA LEU A 232 -2.70 -12.56 13.25
C LEU A 232 -3.83 -12.80 14.26
N ARG A 233 -3.56 -12.68 15.57
CA ARG A 233 -4.61 -12.71 16.60
C ARG A 233 -5.57 -11.54 16.41
N ALA A 234 -5.09 -10.33 16.12
CA ALA A 234 -5.91 -9.16 15.83
C ALA A 234 -6.78 -9.34 14.57
N ALA A 235 -6.18 -9.74 13.45
CA ALA A 235 -6.92 -10.01 12.22
C ALA A 235 -8.03 -11.06 12.42
N ARG A 236 -7.71 -12.15 13.15
CA ARG A 236 -8.70 -13.19 13.50
C ARG A 236 -9.77 -12.67 14.47
N ALA A 237 -9.43 -11.79 15.40
CA ALA A 237 -10.39 -11.19 16.32
C ALA A 237 -11.41 -10.34 15.57
N ILE A 238 -10.97 -9.48 14.65
CA ILE A 238 -11.85 -8.72 13.76
C ILE A 238 -12.74 -9.65 12.94
N TRP A 239 -12.17 -10.69 12.31
CA TRP A 239 -12.94 -11.65 11.52
C TRP A 239 -14.02 -12.40 12.31
N ARG A 240 -13.77 -12.70 13.59
CA ARG A 240 -14.75 -13.36 14.46
C ARG A 240 -15.97 -12.50 14.77
N HIS A 241 -15.84 -11.17 14.70
CA HIS A 241 -16.93 -10.24 15.01
C HIS A 241 -17.79 -9.86 13.80
N ARG A 242 -17.50 -10.40 12.60
CA ARG A 242 -18.30 -10.11 11.40
C ARG A 242 -19.79 -10.42 11.59
N SER A 243 -20.62 -9.69 10.87
CA SER A 243 -22.06 -9.90 10.85
C SER A 243 -22.43 -11.29 10.29
N GLN A 244 -23.69 -11.68 10.44
CA GLN A 244 -24.28 -12.88 9.81
C GLN A 244 -24.16 -12.90 8.27
N HIS A 245 -23.82 -11.77 7.64
CA HIS A 245 -23.61 -11.63 6.21
C HIS A 245 -22.11 -11.60 5.84
N ASP A 246 -21.23 -11.99 6.77
CA ASP A 246 -19.77 -11.95 6.62
C ASP A 246 -19.21 -10.54 6.33
N LEU A 247 -19.94 -9.48 6.71
CA LEU A 247 -19.52 -8.08 6.59
C LEU A 247 -18.95 -7.54 7.91
N LEU A 248 -17.95 -6.67 7.81
CA LEU A 248 -17.31 -5.95 8.91
C LEU A 248 -17.80 -4.50 8.96
N GLY A 249 -17.91 -3.94 10.16
CA GLY A 249 -18.17 -2.51 10.36
C GLY A 249 -16.92 -1.66 10.14
N ALA A 250 -17.06 -0.34 10.20
CA ALA A 250 -15.92 0.58 10.10
C ALA A 250 -15.15 0.70 11.42
N HIS A 251 -15.87 0.77 12.53
CA HIS A 251 -15.32 0.87 13.88
C HIS A 251 -15.86 -0.22 14.78
N VAL A 252 -15.03 -0.66 15.72
CA VAL A 252 -15.33 -1.72 16.67
C VAL A 252 -14.86 -1.32 18.05
N ASP A 253 -15.70 -1.59 19.04
CA ASP A 253 -15.31 -1.52 20.45
C ASP A 253 -14.54 -2.78 20.82
N LEU A 254 -13.26 -2.65 21.16
CA LEU A 254 -12.40 -3.78 21.53
C LEU A 254 -12.84 -4.48 22.82
N ARG A 255 -13.66 -3.86 23.68
CA ARG A 255 -14.18 -4.50 24.90
C ARG A 255 -15.38 -5.39 24.63
N THR A 256 -16.32 -4.90 23.83
CA THR A 256 -17.60 -5.56 23.58
C THR A 256 -17.61 -6.36 22.28
N GLY A 257 -16.73 -6.04 21.34
CA GLY A 257 -16.75 -6.57 19.99
C GLY A 257 -17.87 -6.01 19.11
N ALA A 258 -18.61 -5.01 19.60
CA ALA A 258 -19.72 -4.39 18.87
C ALA A 258 -19.19 -3.39 17.85
N TRP A 259 -19.79 -3.40 16.65
CA TRP A 259 -19.55 -2.39 15.62
C TRP A 259 -20.26 -1.07 15.98
N THR A 260 -19.61 0.06 15.73
CA THR A 260 -20.12 1.41 16.06
C THR A 260 -20.10 2.35 14.87
#